data_AF-V4J7A6-F1
#
_entry.id   AF-V4J7A6-F1
#
_cell.length_a   1.000
_cell.length_b   1.000
_cell.length_c   1.000
_cell.angle_alpha   90.00
_cell.angle_beta   90.00
_cell.angle_gamma   90.00
#
_symmetry.space_group_name_H-M   'P 1'
#
loop_
_entity.id
_entity.type
_entity.pdbx_description
1 polymer ?
#
loop_
_entity_poly.entity_id
_entity_poly.type
_entity_poly.pdbx_seq_one_letter_code
_entity_poly.pdbx_strand_id
1 'polypeptide(L)'
;MKKIVAVVTSALLALVIWRILAPNNSTQPMQSVSEPKAVIDVQIQQPDVASINKEPATSAVEMSPFQLTSTQKAAKVIASNYRETLRYAPYSQPLSIHDIDRLEPNRFVPVTVPNSDLSGTIALALNKYRFTYPEPIELQLTGEGISRAKVIVSLVDEKNKILFEKGLSVSQGQANTKLPAKEAFNGDIQLKVIADVGGDPITIVAQAKYVQPSAKLVGLKYMDVQGSDLIIALELEVEDAGIYRVRANLFDGGTPLAHLVTKSKLANGKQEIALKAHQSVLPDLSNDLKLMTFIVERMSSVPGERTRYGESLITEISLHAADLSDLKREPYKPSDKERASLQFLEGMAQQTPL
;
A
#
# COMPACT_ATOMS: atom_id res chain seq x y z
N MET A 1 -22.22 55.65 46.44
CA MET A 1 -23.02 54.58 45.80
C MET A 1 -22.25 53.25 45.87
N LYS A 2 -22.73 52.22 46.61
CA LYS A 2 -22.07 50.88 46.67
C LYS A 2 -23.02 49.67 46.77
N LYS A 3 -24.36 49.85 46.71
CA LYS A 3 -25.35 48.76 46.88
C LYS A 3 -26.08 48.30 45.61
N ILE A 4 -25.88 48.96 44.46
CA ILE A 4 -26.58 48.60 43.20
C ILE A 4 -25.78 47.58 42.37
N VAL A 5 -24.45 47.68 42.35
CA VAL A 5 -23.58 46.77 41.55
C VAL A 5 -23.69 45.30 42.00
N ALA A 6 -23.83 45.06 43.30
CA ALA A 6 -23.87 43.71 43.88
C ALA A 6 -25.11 42.88 43.51
N VAL A 7 -26.22 43.52 43.12
CA VAL A 7 -27.47 42.83 42.76
C VAL A 7 -27.38 42.26 41.34
N VAL A 8 -26.82 43.03 40.41
CA VAL A 8 -26.70 42.64 38.99
C VAL A 8 -25.74 41.45 38.81
N THR A 9 -24.64 41.42 39.58
CA THR A 9 -23.68 40.29 39.54
C THR A 9 -24.25 38.98 40.06
N SER A 10 -25.22 39.02 40.98
CA SER A 10 -25.86 37.80 41.52
C SER A 10 -26.85 37.18 40.53
N ALA A 11 -27.60 38.02 39.80
CA ALA A 11 -28.59 37.55 38.82
C ALA A 11 -27.98 36.80 37.62
N LEU A 12 -26.78 37.19 37.16
CA LEU A 12 -26.13 36.53 36.02
C LEU A 12 -25.61 35.12 36.35
N LEU A 13 -25.08 34.88 37.57
CA LEU A 13 -24.54 33.56 37.94
C LEU A 13 -25.63 32.48 37.99
N ALA A 14 -26.83 32.82 38.47
CA ALA A 14 -27.94 31.86 38.55
C ALA A 14 -28.40 31.35 37.17
N LEU A 15 -28.35 32.22 36.14
CA LEU A 15 -28.80 31.90 34.78
C LEU A 15 -27.85 30.96 34.02
N VAL A 16 -26.56 31.00 34.33
CA VAL A 16 -25.54 30.13 33.70
C VAL A 16 -25.62 28.69 34.26
N ILE A 17 -25.85 28.54 35.57
CA ILE A 17 -25.86 27.22 36.24
C ILE A 17 -27.07 26.37 35.80
N TRP A 18 -28.26 26.98 35.61
CA TRP A 18 -29.45 26.26 35.18
C TRP A 18 -29.29 25.61 33.78
N ARG A 19 -28.54 26.26 32.87
CA ARG A 19 -28.33 25.80 31.49
C ARG A 19 -27.51 24.51 31.36
N ILE A 20 -26.88 24.03 32.43
CA ILE A 20 -25.88 22.95 32.37
C ILE A 20 -26.38 21.65 33.04
N LEU A 21 -27.44 21.67 33.86
CA LEU A 21 -27.89 20.53 34.68
C LEU A 21 -29.33 20.01 34.41
N ALA A 22 -30.01 20.46 33.35
CA ALA A 22 -31.38 20.03 33.04
C ALA A 22 -31.44 18.80 32.09
N PRO A 23 -32.09 17.68 32.47
CA PRO A 23 -32.22 16.50 31.61
C PRO A 23 -33.46 16.57 30.71
N ASN A 24 -33.31 16.26 29.41
CA ASN A 24 -34.41 16.20 28.44
C ASN A 24 -34.78 14.75 28.08
N ASN A 25 -35.69 14.16 28.86
CA ASN A 25 -36.55 13.05 28.44
C ASN A 25 -37.94 13.62 28.13
N SER A 26 -38.53 13.35 26.95
CA SER A 26 -39.99 13.36 26.70
C SER A 26 -40.33 12.71 25.36
N THR A 27 -41.50 12.07 25.29
CA THR A 27 -41.96 11.25 24.16
C THR A 27 -43.35 11.68 23.63
N GLN A 28 -43.52 11.52 22.32
CA GLN A 28 -44.74 11.22 21.50
C GLN A 28 -46.16 11.26 22.12
N PRO A 29 -47.20 11.67 21.35
CA PRO A 29 -47.78 10.83 20.27
C PRO A 29 -48.21 11.54 18.95
N MET A 30 -48.83 10.80 18.03
CA MET A 30 -49.25 11.19 16.65
C MET A 30 -50.62 11.95 16.63
N GLN A 31 -51.34 12.27 15.53
CA GLN A 31 -51.43 11.85 14.10
C GLN A 31 -52.21 12.99 13.31
N SER A 32 -52.65 13.01 12.04
CA SER A 32 -52.71 12.09 10.86
C SER A 32 -53.07 12.85 9.56
N VAL A 33 -52.63 12.36 8.37
CA VAL A 33 -53.26 12.40 6.99
C VAL A 33 -53.70 13.78 6.39
N SER A 34 -53.54 14.15 5.10
CA SER A 34 -53.27 13.42 3.83
C SER A 34 -52.31 14.15 2.84
N GLU A 35 -51.94 13.42 1.78
CA GLU A 35 -51.07 13.71 0.60
C GLU A 35 -51.65 14.72 -0.45
N PRO A 36 -50.96 15.13 -1.57
CA PRO A 36 -50.06 14.31 -2.42
C PRO A 36 -48.81 14.92 -3.13
N LYS A 37 -47.87 14.02 -3.51
CA LYS A 37 -46.92 14.09 -4.65
C LYS A 37 -45.83 15.20 -4.69
N ALA A 38 -44.60 14.94 -5.16
CA ALA A 38 -43.92 13.66 -5.46
C ALA A 38 -42.38 13.85 -5.49
N VAL A 39 -41.63 12.83 -5.08
CA VAL A 39 -40.18 12.66 -5.33
C VAL A 39 -39.94 11.18 -5.66
N ILE A 40 -39.00 10.90 -6.56
CA ILE A 40 -38.60 9.52 -6.91
C ILE A 40 -37.46 9.09 -5.99
N ASP A 41 -37.61 7.93 -5.34
CA ASP A 41 -36.57 7.24 -4.58
C ASP A 41 -36.28 5.88 -5.21
N VAL A 42 -35.04 5.40 -5.11
CA VAL A 42 -34.57 4.15 -5.75
C VAL A 42 -33.99 3.23 -4.69
N GLN A 43 -34.86 2.39 -4.12
CA GLN A 43 -34.46 1.38 -3.14
C GLN A 43 -33.81 0.17 -3.83
N ILE A 44 -32.71 -0.31 -3.24
CA ILE A 44 -32.07 -1.56 -3.63
C ILE A 44 -32.88 -2.72 -3.04
N GLN A 45 -33.52 -3.51 -3.90
CA GLN A 45 -34.19 -4.75 -3.50
C GLN A 45 -33.24 -5.94 -3.56
N GLN A 46 -33.31 -6.80 -2.54
CA GLN A 46 -32.72 -8.14 -2.56
C GLN A 46 -33.75 -9.10 -3.17
N PRO A 47 -33.48 -9.79 -4.30
CA PRO A 47 -34.46 -10.67 -4.92
C PRO A 47 -34.73 -11.93 -4.10
N ASP A 48 -36.00 -12.27 -3.92
CA ASP A 48 -36.45 -13.51 -3.31
C ASP A 48 -36.49 -14.65 -4.35
N VAL A 49 -36.56 -15.91 -3.89
CA VAL A 49 -36.40 -17.09 -4.75
C VAL A 49 -37.73 -17.49 -5.41
N ALA A 50 -37.89 -17.16 -6.70
CA ALA A 50 -38.98 -17.63 -7.54
C ALA A 50 -38.45 -18.25 -8.85
N SER A 51 -39.00 -19.42 -9.21
CA SER A 51 -38.56 -20.33 -10.28
C SER A 51 -38.14 -19.67 -11.61
N ILE A 52 -36.85 -19.79 -11.95
CA ILE A 52 -36.38 -19.64 -13.34
C ILE A 52 -36.55 -20.98 -14.06
N ASN A 53 -37.12 -20.96 -15.27
CA ASN A 53 -37.29 -22.14 -16.11
C ASN A 53 -35.95 -22.78 -16.50
N LYS A 54 -35.95 -24.10 -16.71
CA LYS A 54 -34.85 -24.78 -17.40
C LYS A 54 -34.89 -24.44 -18.88
N GLU A 55 -33.96 -23.60 -19.33
CA GLU A 55 -33.59 -23.50 -20.75
C GLU A 55 -32.04 -23.39 -20.85
N PRO A 56 -31.37 -24.01 -21.85
CA PRO A 56 -29.93 -24.25 -21.78
C PRO A 56 -29.07 -22.99 -21.99
N ALA A 57 -27.94 -22.93 -21.29
CA ALA A 57 -26.94 -21.87 -21.49
C ALA A 57 -26.12 -22.10 -22.77
N THR A 58 -26.61 -21.60 -23.92
CA THR A 58 -25.88 -21.60 -25.20
C THR A 58 -25.56 -20.19 -25.68
N SER A 59 -24.41 -19.67 -25.23
CA SER A 59 -23.70 -18.54 -25.85
C SER A 59 -22.22 -18.61 -25.47
N ALA A 60 -21.54 -19.66 -25.95
CA ALA A 60 -20.09 -19.64 -26.01
C ALA A 60 -19.67 -18.57 -27.03
N VAL A 61 -18.81 -17.63 -26.62
CA VAL A 61 -18.24 -16.66 -27.57
C VAL A 61 -17.30 -17.43 -28.50
N GLU A 62 -17.65 -17.48 -29.78
CA GLU A 62 -16.95 -18.29 -30.78
C GLU A 62 -15.60 -17.66 -31.14
N MET A 63 -14.58 -17.99 -30.33
CA MET A 63 -13.20 -17.57 -30.56
C MET A 63 -12.58 -18.35 -31.72
N SER A 64 -11.82 -17.67 -32.58
CA SER A 64 -11.19 -18.33 -33.72
C SER A 64 -10.20 -19.44 -33.29
N PRO A 65 -9.99 -20.51 -34.10
CA PRO A 65 -9.06 -21.59 -33.76
C PRO A 65 -7.61 -21.13 -33.44
N PHE A 66 -7.16 -20.04 -34.06
CA PHE A 66 -5.85 -19.43 -33.75
C PHE A 66 -5.82 -18.77 -32.36
N GLN A 67 -6.91 -18.15 -31.91
CA GLN A 67 -7.02 -17.58 -30.56
C GLN A 67 -7.23 -18.68 -29.51
N LEU A 68 -7.97 -19.73 -29.83
CA LEU A 68 -8.16 -20.89 -28.95
C LEU A 68 -6.82 -21.55 -28.62
N THR A 69 -5.99 -21.87 -29.62
CA THR A 69 -4.69 -22.55 -29.37
C THR A 69 -3.65 -21.70 -28.64
N SER A 70 -3.69 -20.36 -28.74
CA SER A 70 -2.84 -19.49 -27.91
C SER A 70 -3.37 -19.37 -26.48
N THR A 71 -4.70 -19.25 -26.31
CA THR A 71 -5.37 -19.15 -25.01
C THR A 71 -5.24 -20.45 -24.21
N GLN A 72 -5.40 -21.63 -24.82
CA GLN A 72 -5.18 -22.94 -24.18
C GLN A 72 -3.74 -23.08 -23.68
N LYS A 73 -2.74 -22.65 -24.47
CA LYS A 73 -1.33 -22.69 -24.08
C LYS A 73 -1.04 -21.75 -22.90
N ALA A 74 -1.57 -20.53 -22.94
CA ALA A 74 -1.48 -19.58 -21.83
C ALA A 74 -2.16 -20.13 -20.57
N ALA A 75 -3.40 -20.63 -20.68
CA ALA A 75 -4.15 -21.26 -19.60
C ALA A 75 -3.39 -22.46 -18.99
N LYS A 76 -2.76 -23.31 -19.81
CA LYS A 76 -1.94 -24.43 -19.34
C LYS A 76 -0.74 -23.97 -18.50
N VAL A 77 -0.04 -22.93 -18.93
CA VAL A 77 1.07 -22.33 -18.16
C VAL A 77 0.56 -21.71 -16.86
N ILE A 78 -0.52 -20.92 -16.92
CA ILE A 78 -1.11 -20.26 -15.75
C ILE A 78 -1.63 -21.30 -14.74
N ALA A 79 -2.33 -22.34 -15.19
CA ALA A 79 -2.82 -23.43 -14.34
C ALA A 79 -1.66 -24.20 -13.69
N SER A 80 -0.57 -24.46 -14.43
CA SER A 80 0.61 -25.13 -13.88
C SER A 80 1.29 -24.29 -12.81
N ASN A 81 1.53 -23.01 -13.08
CA ASN A 81 2.14 -22.08 -12.13
C ASN A 81 1.26 -21.89 -10.90
N TYR A 82 -0.06 -21.75 -11.09
CA TYR A 82 -1.01 -21.58 -9.99
C TYR A 82 -1.05 -22.82 -9.08
N ARG A 83 -1.04 -24.04 -9.64
CA ARG A 83 -0.98 -25.28 -8.85
C ARG A 83 0.26 -25.36 -7.96
N GLU A 84 1.43 -24.90 -8.45
CA GLU A 84 2.63 -24.80 -7.62
C GLU A 84 2.50 -23.72 -6.52
N THR A 85 1.88 -22.56 -6.80
CA THR A 85 1.64 -21.56 -5.74
C THR A 85 0.69 -22.05 -4.65
N LEU A 86 -0.29 -22.90 -4.98
CA LEU A 86 -1.22 -23.50 -4.01
C LEU A 86 -0.58 -24.51 -3.05
N ARG A 87 0.71 -24.83 -3.20
CA ARG A 87 1.49 -25.58 -2.20
C ARG A 87 1.81 -24.75 -0.94
N TYR A 88 1.67 -23.43 -1.03
CA TYR A 88 2.01 -22.47 0.01
C TYR A 88 0.81 -21.59 0.34
N ALA A 89 0.69 -21.16 1.61
CA ALA A 89 -0.42 -20.30 2.01
C ALA A 89 -0.33 -18.91 1.33
N PRO A 90 -1.45 -18.31 0.89
CA PRO A 90 -1.44 -17.05 0.12
C PRO A 90 -0.94 -15.84 0.91
N TYR A 91 -0.91 -15.92 2.24
CA TYR A 91 -0.34 -14.92 3.15
C TYR A 91 1.15 -15.14 3.48
N SER A 92 1.73 -16.27 3.04
CA SER A 92 3.07 -16.74 3.41
C SER A 92 3.71 -17.47 2.22
N GLN A 93 4.03 -16.72 1.18
CA GLN A 93 4.59 -17.25 -0.08
C GLN A 93 6.12 -17.32 0.00
N PRO A 94 6.80 -18.31 -0.62
CA PRO A 94 8.25 -18.35 -0.66
C PRO A 94 8.85 -17.12 -1.36
N LEU A 95 10.10 -16.80 -1.02
CA LEU A 95 10.83 -15.64 -1.52
C LEU A 95 12.30 -16.01 -1.78
N SER A 96 12.79 -15.73 -2.98
CA SER A 96 14.18 -15.96 -3.38
C SER A 96 14.96 -14.66 -3.52
N ILE A 97 16.29 -14.74 -3.62
CA ILE A 97 17.15 -13.60 -3.97
C ILE A 97 16.86 -12.99 -5.36
N HIS A 98 16.07 -13.67 -6.20
CA HIS A 98 15.70 -13.20 -7.54
C HIS A 98 14.36 -12.44 -7.55
N ASP A 99 13.59 -12.47 -6.47
CA ASP A 99 12.32 -11.75 -6.31
C ASP A 99 12.53 -10.27 -5.97
N ILE A 100 13.32 -9.56 -6.78
CA ILE A 100 13.80 -8.19 -6.50
C ILE A 100 12.61 -7.22 -6.28
N ASP A 101 11.50 -7.39 -6.99
CA ASP A 101 10.30 -6.54 -6.82
C ASP A 101 9.56 -6.75 -5.48
N ARG A 102 9.86 -7.84 -4.76
CA ARG A 102 9.40 -8.09 -3.38
C ARG A 102 10.46 -7.72 -2.35
N LEU A 103 11.75 -7.91 -2.65
CA LEU A 103 12.89 -7.56 -1.79
C LEU A 103 13.13 -6.04 -1.70
N GLU A 104 13.02 -5.36 -2.84
CA GLU A 104 13.21 -3.92 -3.01
C GLU A 104 11.95 -3.24 -3.62
N PRO A 105 10.79 -3.35 -2.98
CA PRO A 105 9.48 -2.95 -3.52
C PRO A 105 9.31 -1.43 -3.66
N ASN A 106 10.34 -0.67 -3.32
CA ASN A 106 10.41 0.79 -3.41
C ASN A 106 11.67 1.30 -4.14
N ARG A 107 12.42 0.40 -4.81
CA ARG A 107 13.62 0.73 -5.58
C ARG A 107 13.33 1.85 -6.57
N PHE A 108 14.23 2.83 -6.65
CA PHE A 108 14.24 3.76 -7.78
C PHE A 108 15.06 3.15 -8.92
N VAL A 109 14.57 3.22 -10.15
CA VAL A 109 15.36 2.86 -11.34
C VAL A 109 15.97 4.15 -11.88
N PRO A 110 17.31 4.30 -11.92
CA PRO A 110 17.95 5.51 -12.44
C PRO A 110 17.47 5.85 -13.85
N VAL A 111 17.19 7.13 -14.07
CA VAL A 111 16.92 7.67 -15.41
C VAL A 111 18.25 8.03 -16.03
N THR A 112 18.45 7.73 -17.31
CA THR A 112 19.68 8.05 -18.05
C THR A 112 19.34 8.75 -19.35
N VAL A 113 20.10 9.79 -19.70
CA VAL A 113 19.96 10.61 -20.92
C VAL A 113 21.34 10.76 -21.56
N PRO A 114 21.51 10.57 -22.89
CA PRO A 114 22.79 10.79 -23.56
C PRO A 114 23.17 12.28 -23.63
N ASN A 115 24.47 12.54 -23.76
CA ASN A 115 24.98 13.87 -24.07
C ASN A 115 24.53 14.33 -25.47
N SER A 116 24.49 15.63 -25.74
CA SER A 116 24.08 16.20 -27.05
C SER A 116 24.89 15.68 -28.25
N ASP A 117 26.17 15.42 -28.00
CA ASP A 117 27.18 14.91 -28.93
C ASP A 117 27.29 13.37 -28.93
N LEU A 118 26.48 12.69 -28.11
CA LEU A 118 26.51 11.24 -27.84
C LEU A 118 27.85 10.72 -27.26
N SER A 119 28.73 11.58 -26.72
CA SER A 119 30.03 11.16 -26.15
C SER A 119 29.91 10.34 -24.87
N GLY A 120 28.81 10.51 -24.14
CA GLY A 120 28.56 9.89 -22.84
C GLY A 120 27.09 10.01 -22.43
N THR A 121 26.83 9.81 -21.13
CA THR A 121 25.48 9.89 -20.57
C THR A 121 25.48 10.57 -19.21
N ILE A 122 24.36 11.21 -18.87
CA ILE A 122 24.00 11.69 -17.54
C ILE A 122 22.98 10.71 -16.94
N ALA A 123 23.20 10.28 -15.70
CA ALA A 123 22.22 9.53 -14.91
C ALA A 123 21.70 10.37 -13.73
N LEU A 124 20.40 10.20 -13.43
CA LEU A 124 19.70 10.77 -12.30
C LEU A 124 19.06 9.64 -11.49
N ALA A 125 19.50 9.48 -10.25
CA ALA A 125 18.98 8.52 -9.29
C ALA A 125 18.38 9.23 -8.06
N LEU A 126 17.37 8.60 -7.46
CA LEU A 126 16.86 8.92 -6.13
C LEU A 126 17.11 7.72 -5.20
N ASN A 127 17.16 7.92 -3.89
CA ASN A 127 17.31 6.80 -2.94
C ASN A 127 16.14 5.80 -2.98
N LYS A 128 14.93 6.24 -3.35
CA LYS A 128 13.74 5.38 -3.53
C LYS A 128 12.66 6.07 -4.37
N TYR A 129 11.61 5.33 -4.74
CA TYR A 129 10.51 5.84 -5.58
C TYR A 129 9.34 6.47 -4.82
N ARG A 130 8.98 5.95 -3.64
CA ARG A 130 7.88 6.45 -2.79
C ARG A 130 8.39 6.96 -1.45
N PHE A 131 8.00 8.18 -1.09
CA PHE A 131 8.37 8.90 0.13
C PHE A 131 7.14 9.22 0.98
N THR A 132 7.33 9.33 2.28
CA THR A 132 6.32 9.76 3.27
C THR A 132 6.79 10.99 4.00
N TYR A 133 5.96 12.03 4.14
CA TYR A 133 6.30 13.20 4.95
C TYR A 133 6.55 12.80 6.42
N PRO A 134 7.60 13.30 7.11
CA PRO A 134 8.53 14.37 6.73
C PRO A 134 9.91 13.89 6.23
N GLU A 135 9.95 12.86 5.38
CA GLU A 135 11.21 12.32 4.86
C GLU A 135 11.88 13.21 3.78
N PRO A 136 13.21 13.41 3.81
CA PRO A 136 13.94 14.08 2.73
C PRO A 136 14.10 13.19 1.49
N ILE A 137 14.13 13.81 0.31
CA ILE A 137 14.48 13.11 -0.94
C ILE A 137 16.00 13.19 -1.13
N GLU A 138 16.67 12.05 -1.26
CA GLU A 138 18.09 12.02 -1.60
C GLU A 138 18.24 11.83 -3.11
N LEU A 139 18.99 12.72 -3.74
CA LEU A 139 19.15 12.80 -5.20
C LEU A 139 20.64 12.75 -5.54
N GLN A 140 20.97 11.86 -6.47
CA GLN A 140 22.30 11.68 -7.05
C GLN A 140 22.23 11.97 -8.56
N LEU A 141 23.05 12.91 -9.01
CA LEU A 141 23.32 13.18 -10.41
C LEU A 141 24.75 12.73 -10.72
N THR A 142 24.96 12.00 -11.82
CA THR A 142 26.30 11.58 -12.28
C THR A 142 26.41 11.72 -13.80
N GLY A 143 27.57 12.11 -14.29
CA GLY A 143 27.87 12.21 -15.72
C GLY A 143 29.19 12.95 -15.98
N GLU A 144 29.90 12.60 -17.04
CA GLU A 144 31.14 13.30 -17.39
C GLU A 144 30.85 14.74 -17.86
N GLY A 145 31.79 15.66 -17.63
CA GLY A 145 31.70 17.05 -18.11
C GLY A 145 30.67 17.95 -17.40
N ILE A 146 29.89 17.45 -16.43
CA ILE A 146 28.94 18.28 -15.66
C ILE A 146 29.70 19.36 -14.89
N SER A 147 29.46 20.63 -15.23
CA SER A 147 30.06 21.82 -14.62
C SER A 147 29.17 22.43 -13.54
N ARG A 148 27.85 22.44 -13.78
CA ARG A 148 26.81 23.05 -12.94
C ARG A 148 25.53 22.24 -13.07
N ALA A 149 24.68 22.24 -12.05
CA ALA A 149 23.32 21.72 -12.17
C ALA A 149 22.35 22.40 -11.21
N LYS A 150 21.05 22.32 -11.48
CA LYS A 150 19.98 22.72 -10.55
C LYS A 150 18.80 21.75 -10.65
N VAL A 151 18.14 21.50 -9.52
CA VAL A 151 16.90 20.72 -9.45
C VAL A 151 15.70 21.64 -9.24
N ILE A 152 14.63 21.36 -9.98
CA ILE A 152 13.30 21.97 -9.85
C ILE A 152 12.31 20.85 -9.54
N VAL A 153 11.50 21.02 -8.49
CA VAL A 153 10.43 20.09 -8.10
C VAL A 153 9.08 20.72 -8.38
N SER A 154 8.21 19.99 -9.08
CA SER A 154 6.79 20.32 -9.31
C SER A 154 5.92 19.07 -9.15
N LEU A 155 4.58 19.20 -9.15
CA LEU A 155 3.71 18.05 -9.33
C LEU A 155 3.69 17.62 -10.82
N VAL A 156 3.39 16.35 -11.08
CA VAL A 156 3.25 15.79 -12.43
C VAL A 156 2.01 16.33 -13.16
N ASP A 157 0.97 16.73 -12.43
CA ASP A 157 -0.20 17.43 -12.96
C ASP A 157 0.05 18.95 -13.07
N GLU A 158 0.55 19.59 -12.01
CA GLU A 158 0.86 21.04 -11.98
C GLU A 158 2.28 21.42 -12.45
N LYS A 159 2.77 20.87 -13.58
CA LYS A 159 4.20 20.96 -13.98
C LYS A 159 4.83 22.37 -14.05
N ASN A 160 4.02 23.41 -14.31
CA ASN A 160 4.45 24.80 -14.40
C ASN A 160 4.59 25.50 -13.03
N LYS A 161 4.10 24.88 -11.96
CA LYS A 161 4.12 25.38 -10.58
C LYS A 161 5.35 24.84 -9.86
N ILE A 162 6.36 25.70 -9.67
CA ILE A 162 7.58 25.33 -8.94
C ILE A 162 7.25 25.26 -7.44
N LEU A 163 7.41 24.08 -6.84
CA LEU A 163 7.25 23.83 -5.41
C LEU A 163 8.57 24.04 -4.65
N PHE A 164 9.70 23.77 -5.33
CA PHE A 164 11.04 23.95 -4.81
C PHE A 164 12.05 24.07 -5.96
N GLU A 165 13.09 24.88 -5.79
CA GLU A 165 14.24 24.96 -6.67
C GLU A 165 15.53 25.06 -5.84
N LYS A 166 16.58 24.35 -6.24
CA LYS A 166 17.88 24.32 -5.56
C LYS A 166 19.03 24.10 -6.54
N GLY A 167 20.04 24.96 -6.49
CA GLY A 167 21.33 24.74 -7.16
C GLY A 167 22.08 23.54 -6.55
N LEU A 168 22.73 22.75 -7.38
CA LEU A 168 23.48 21.56 -6.97
C LEU A 168 24.98 21.87 -6.95
N SER A 169 25.64 21.51 -5.85
CA SER A 169 27.09 21.51 -5.75
C SER A 169 27.66 20.34 -6.55
N VAL A 170 28.20 20.60 -7.73
CA VAL A 170 28.83 19.59 -8.58
C VAL A 170 30.31 19.49 -8.22
N SER A 171 30.84 18.27 -8.15
CA SER A 171 32.27 17.96 -8.05
C SER A 171 32.57 16.71 -8.88
N GLN A 172 33.62 16.75 -9.70
CA GLN A 172 34.08 15.60 -10.52
C GLN A 172 32.96 14.90 -11.33
N GLY A 173 32.04 15.67 -11.94
CA GLY A 173 30.92 15.12 -12.70
C GLY A 173 29.80 14.51 -11.85
N GLN A 174 29.76 14.78 -10.54
CA GLN A 174 28.76 14.23 -9.63
C GLN A 174 28.15 15.31 -8.73
N ALA A 175 26.87 15.17 -8.40
CA ALA A 175 26.22 15.99 -7.38
C ALA A 175 25.25 15.15 -6.53
N ASN A 176 25.58 15.02 -5.24
CA ASN A 176 24.73 14.35 -4.25
C ASN A 176 24.08 15.43 -3.36
N THR A 177 22.76 15.36 -3.18
CA THR A 177 22.00 16.37 -2.44
C THR A 177 20.86 15.73 -1.67
N LYS A 178 20.56 16.25 -0.47
CA LYS A 178 19.28 16.02 0.20
C LYS A 178 18.37 17.22 -0.05
N LEU A 179 17.16 16.95 -0.51
CA LEU A 179 16.09 17.92 -0.67
C LEU A 179 15.22 17.87 0.59
N PRO A 180 14.89 19.01 1.21
CA PRO A 180 14.11 19.02 2.45
C PRO A 180 12.69 18.52 2.20
N ALA A 181 12.14 17.83 3.18
CA ALA A 181 10.72 17.47 3.23
C ALA A 181 9.83 18.73 3.11
N LYS A 182 8.74 18.62 2.35
CA LYS A 182 7.73 19.68 2.20
C LYS A 182 6.35 19.06 2.04
N GLU A 183 5.38 19.56 2.81
CA GLU A 183 3.96 19.16 2.69
C GLU A 183 3.40 19.42 1.29
N ALA A 184 3.89 20.47 0.63
CA ALA A 184 3.55 20.85 -0.74
C ALA A 184 3.95 19.79 -1.81
N PHE A 185 4.79 18.80 -1.47
CA PHE A 185 5.14 17.70 -2.38
C PHE A 185 4.06 16.60 -2.45
N ASN A 186 2.96 16.69 -1.69
CA ASN A 186 1.92 15.66 -1.59
C ASN A 186 1.23 15.34 -2.93
N GLY A 187 1.69 14.29 -3.62
CA GLY A 187 1.21 13.85 -4.92
C GLY A 187 2.18 12.94 -5.66
N ASP A 188 2.07 12.92 -6.99
CA ASP A 188 3.11 12.44 -7.88
C ASP A 188 3.96 13.65 -8.28
N ILE A 189 5.26 13.61 -7.94
CA ILE A 189 6.20 14.71 -8.11
C ILE A 189 7.16 14.45 -9.27
N GLN A 190 7.49 15.52 -9.98
CA GLN A 190 8.50 15.55 -11.02
C GLN A 190 9.74 16.28 -10.52
N LEU A 191 10.89 15.61 -10.56
CA LEU A 191 12.19 16.21 -10.25
C LEU A 191 12.93 16.44 -11.56
N LYS A 192 12.86 17.67 -12.05
CA LYS A 192 13.53 18.14 -13.27
C LYS A 192 14.90 18.70 -12.89
N VAL A 193 15.97 17.98 -13.25
CA VAL A 193 17.34 18.50 -13.15
C VAL A 193 17.74 19.10 -14.49
N ILE A 194 18.31 20.30 -14.45
CA ILE A 194 18.95 20.94 -15.60
C ILE A 194 20.45 20.97 -15.27
N ALA A 195 21.25 20.29 -16.07
CA ALA A 195 22.70 20.17 -15.95
C ALA A 195 23.38 20.87 -17.12
N ASP A 196 24.56 21.44 -16.85
CA ASP A 196 25.45 22.07 -17.82
C ASP A 196 26.61 21.11 -18.06
N VAL A 197 26.70 20.53 -19.25
CA VAL A 197 27.75 19.58 -19.66
C VAL A 197 28.54 20.18 -20.80
N GLY A 198 29.81 20.55 -20.54
CA GLY A 198 30.65 21.20 -21.55
C GLY A 198 30.15 22.55 -22.07
N GLY A 199 29.12 23.15 -21.44
CA GLY A 199 28.39 24.33 -21.91
C GLY A 199 26.96 24.04 -22.39
N ASP A 200 26.61 22.79 -22.67
CA ASP A 200 25.28 22.40 -23.15
C ASP A 200 24.28 22.17 -22.00
N PRO A 201 23.08 22.77 -22.04
CA PRO A 201 22.06 22.63 -21.00
C PRO A 201 21.18 21.39 -21.21
N ILE A 202 21.58 20.26 -20.63
CA ILE A 202 20.85 18.98 -20.72
C ILE A 202 19.81 18.88 -19.59
N THR A 203 18.58 18.49 -19.94
CA THR A 203 17.47 18.31 -18.98
C THR A 203 17.17 16.84 -18.78
N ILE A 204 17.20 16.38 -17.52
CA ILE A 204 16.86 15.02 -17.11
C ILE A 204 15.75 15.05 -16.05
N VAL A 205 14.83 14.08 -16.11
CA VAL A 205 13.59 14.09 -15.34
C VAL A 205 13.37 12.76 -14.63
N ALA A 206 13.37 12.81 -13.30
CA ALA A 206 12.86 11.72 -12.46
C ALA A 206 11.38 11.99 -12.08
N GLN A 207 10.64 10.92 -11.80
CA GLN A 207 9.33 10.99 -11.16
C GLN A 207 9.33 10.15 -9.89
N ALA A 208 8.70 10.64 -8.83
CA ALA A 208 8.54 9.94 -7.56
C ALA A 208 7.14 10.19 -7.01
N LYS A 209 6.70 9.36 -6.07
CA LYS A 209 5.48 9.60 -5.29
C LYS A 209 5.86 10.10 -3.90
N TYR A 210 5.23 11.17 -3.44
CA TYR A 210 5.47 11.72 -2.11
C TYR A 210 4.12 11.95 -1.46
N VAL A 211 3.85 11.32 -0.31
CA VAL A 211 2.53 11.35 0.33
C VAL A 211 2.62 11.74 1.79
N GLN A 212 1.51 12.24 2.33
CA GLN A 212 1.32 12.19 3.78
C GLN A 212 1.21 10.72 4.23
N PRO A 213 1.76 10.36 5.41
CA PRO A 213 1.59 9.03 5.96
C PRO A 213 0.11 8.69 6.18
N SER A 214 -0.18 7.40 6.37
CA SER A 214 -1.50 6.92 6.81
C SER A 214 -1.44 6.11 8.10
N ALA A 215 -0.27 5.60 8.46
CA ALA A 215 0.02 4.90 9.71
C ALA A 215 1.54 4.83 9.91
N LYS A 216 1.98 4.46 11.10
CA LYS A 216 3.38 4.19 11.45
C LYS A 216 3.48 2.79 12.03
N LEU A 217 4.35 1.94 11.45
CA LEU A 217 4.75 0.69 12.09
C LEU A 217 5.72 1.03 13.23
N VAL A 218 5.30 0.73 14.47
CA VAL A 218 6.04 1.07 15.70
C VAL A 218 6.99 -0.07 16.09
N GLY A 219 6.54 -1.31 15.99
CA GLY A 219 7.36 -2.47 16.38
C GLY A 219 6.60 -3.78 16.44
N LEU A 220 7.27 -4.80 16.99
CA LEU A 220 6.66 -6.08 17.37
C LEU A 220 5.79 -5.90 18.62
N LYS A 221 4.61 -6.52 18.65
CA LYS A 221 3.72 -6.57 19.81
C LYS A 221 3.91 -7.86 20.61
N TYR A 222 3.82 -9.00 19.94
CA TYR A 222 4.11 -10.35 20.46
C TYR A 222 4.31 -11.32 19.29
N MET A 223 4.77 -12.52 19.60
CA MET A 223 4.78 -13.67 18.70
C MET A 223 4.15 -14.86 19.40
N ASP A 224 3.54 -15.76 18.65
CA ASP A 224 2.92 -16.99 19.15
C ASP A 224 2.87 -18.04 18.03
N VAL A 225 2.85 -19.34 18.37
CA VAL A 225 2.75 -20.43 17.40
C VAL A 225 1.37 -21.07 17.47
N GLN A 226 0.59 -20.91 16.40
CA GLN A 226 -0.81 -21.32 16.36
C GLN A 226 -1.02 -22.38 15.27
N GLY A 227 -0.76 -23.63 15.65
CA GLY A 227 -0.86 -24.77 14.74
C GLY A 227 0.27 -24.77 13.72
N SER A 228 -0.05 -24.58 12.44
CA SER A 228 0.94 -24.59 11.34
C SER A 228 1.52 -23.21 11.04
N ASP A 229 1.26 -22.21 11.88
CA ASP A 229 1.63 -20.82 11.63
C ASP A 229 2.37 -20.19 12.82
N LEU A 230 3.50 -19.54 12.55
CA LEU A 230 4.06 -18.52 13.43
C LEU A 230 3.29 -17.21 13.21
N ILE A 231 2.63 -16.73 14.26
CA ILE A 231 1.89 -15.47 14.29
C ILE A 231 2.86 -14.37 14.76
N ILE A 232 2.94 -13.28 14.00
CA ILE A 232 3.81 -12.14 14.29
C ILE A 232 2.94 -10.89 14.36
N ALA A 233 2.55 -10.50 15.57
CA ALA A 233 1.67 -9.35 15.80
C ALA A 233 2.48 -8.06 15.83
N LEU A 234 2.06 -7.06 15.05
CA LEU A 234 2.74 -5.77 14.91
C LEU A 234 1.90 -4.64 15.51
N GLU A 235 2.53 -3.71 16.25
CA GLU A 235 1.87 -2.49 16.72
C GLU A 235 1.99 -1.36 15.69
N LEU A 236 0.85 -0.77 15.33
CA LEU A 236 0.77 0.38 14.44
C LEU A 236 0.08 1.56 15.13
N GLU A 237 0.55 2.77 14.84
CA GLU A 237 -0.20 4.00 15.09
C GLU A 237 -0.85 4.45 13.79
N VAL A 238 -2.17 4.33 13.69
CA VAL A 238 -2.96 4.56 12.48
C VAL A 238 -3.53 5.97 12.49
N GLU A 239 -3.16 6.77 11.50
CA GLU A 239 -3.60 8.16 11.37
C GLU A 239 -5.01 8.22 10.76
N ASP A 240 -5.33 7.37 9.78
CA ASP A 240 -6.63 7.32 9.12
C ASP A 240 -7.25 5.91 9.11
N ALA A 241 -8.48 5.77 9.61
CA ALA A 241 -9.20 4.50 9.54
C ALA A 241 -9.37 4.02 8.07
N GLY A 242 -9.31 2.70 7.84
CA GLY A 242 -9.38 2.13 6.50
C GLY A 242 -9.01 0.65 6.42
N ILE A 243 -8.90 0.13 5.20
CA ILE A 243 -8.36 -1.21 4.94
C ILE A 243 -6.85 -1.08 4.75
N TYR A 244 -6.07 -1.75 5.58
CA TYR A 244 -4.62 -1.78 5.51
C TYR A 244 -4.13 -3.12 4.95
N ARG A 245 -3.22 -3.05 3.99
CA ARG A 245 -2.33 -4.15 3.62
C ARG A 245 -0.98 -3.90 4.30
N VAL A 246 -0.52 -4.86 5.09
CA VAL A 246 0.86 -4.86 5.61
C VAL A 246 1.62 -6.01 4.98
N ARG A 247 2.86 -5.74 4.59
CA ARG A 247 3.79 -6.69 3.98
C ARG A 247 5.14 -6.62 4.68
N ALA A 248 5.82 -7.75 4.79
CA ALA A 248 7.21 -7.85 5.20
C ALA A 248 7.85 -9.07 4.53
N ASN A 249 9.16 -9.13 4.52
CA ASN A 249 9.94 -10.28 4.07
C ASN A 249 10.55 -10.97 5.30
N LEU A 250 10.35 -12.28 5.41
CA LEU A 250 11.00 -13.13 6.41
C LEU A 250 12.35 -13.61 5.86
N PHE A 251 13.38 -13.53 6.70
CA PHE A 251 14.73 -14.02 6.45
C PHE A 251 15.17 -14.97 7.56
N ASP A 252 16.13 -15.83 7.24
CA ASP A 252 17.01 -16.52 8.20
C ASP A 252 18.46 -16.11 7.89
N GLY A 253 19.07 -15.32 8.78
CA GLY A 253 20.35 -14.69 8.50
C GLY A 253 20.27 -13.73 7.30
N GLY A 254 21.10 -13.97 6.29
CA GLY A 254 21.05 -13.25 5.00
C GLY A 254 20.08 -13.86 3.98
N THR A 255 19.45 -15.00 4.29
CA THR A 255 18.69 -15.79 3.31
C THR A 255 17.22 -15.40 3.34
N PRO A 256 16.62 -14.90 2.24
CA PRO A 256 15.17 -14.71 2.19
C PRO A 256 14.47 -16.07 2.24
N LEU A 257 13.40 -16.14 3.04
CA LEU A 257 12.53 -17.32 3.16
C LEU A 257 11.16 -17.06 2.52
N ALA A 258 10.52 -15.95 2.88
CA ALA A 258 9.11 -15.72 2.54
C ALA A 258 8.72 -14.25 2.38
N HIS A 259 7.72 -14.00 1.53
CA HIS A 259 6.98 -12.76 1.48
C HIS A 259 5.68 -12.94 2.27
N LEU A 260 5.57 -12.24 3.40
CA LEU A 260 4.41 -12.29 4.28
C LEU A 260 3.45 -11.14 3.94
N VAL A 261 2.15 -11.44 3.83
CA VAL A 261 1.11 -10.47 3.45
C VAL A 261 -0.12 -10.65 4.33
N THR A 262 -0.53 -9.56 4.99
CA THR A 262 -1.77 -9.51 5.76
C THR A 262 -2.66 -8.34 5.31
N LYS A 263 -3.96 -8.46 5.56
CA LYS A 263 -4.97 -7.42 5.29
C LYS A 263 -5.96 -7.36 6.43
N SER A 264 -6.19 -6.17 6.98
CA SER A 264 -7.18 -5.94 8.03
C SER A 264 -7.85 -4.57 7.87
N LYS A 265 -9.01 -4.38 8.50
CA LYS A 265 -9.63 -3.06 8.64
C LYS A 265 -9.22 -2.48 9.99
N LEU A 266 -8.48 -1.37 9.97
CA LEU A 266 -7.97 -0.70 11.16
C LEU A 266 -8.74 0.60 11.43
N ALA A 267 -8.95 0.91 12.70
CA ALA A 267 -9.43 2.20 13.17
C ALA A 267 -8.28 3.22 13.30
N ASN A 268 -8.58 4.48 13.60
CA ASN A 268 -7.58 5.48 14.01
C ASN A 268 -7.02 5.14 15.42
N GLY A 269 -5.79 5.56 15.69
CA GLY A 269 -5.09 5.36 16.96
C GLY A 269 -4.19 4.12 16.97
N LYS A 270 -3.84 3.63 18.17
CA LYS A 270 -3.04 2.41 18.31
C LYS A 270 -3.84 1.18 17.88
N GLN A 271 -3.26 0.36 17.02
CA GLN A 271 -3.88 -0.81 16.40
C GLN A 271 -2.87 -1.96 16.31
N GLU A 272 -3.38 -3.17 16.11
CA GLU A 272 -2.57 -4.38 15.90
C GLU A 272 -2.88 -4.98 14.52
N ILE A 273 -1.86 -5.57 13.88
CA ILE A 273 -2.08 -6.44 12.72
C ILE A 273 -1.09 -7.61 12.74
N ALA A 274 -1.61 -8.82 12.55
CA ALA A 274 -0.81 -10.03 12.52
C ALA A 274 -0.35 -10.36 11.10
N LEU A 275 0.97 -10.51 10.92
CA LEU A 275 1.54 -11.32 9.84
C LEU A 275 1.56 -12.79 10.28
N LYS A 276 1.60 -13.69 9.30
CA LYS A 276 1.66 -15.15 9.54
C LYS A 276 2.73 -15.76 8.65
N ALA A 277 3.65 -16.52 9.22
CA ALA A 277 4.57 -17.38 8.49
C ALA A 277 4.12 -18.83 8.65
N HIS A 278 3.70 -19.46 7.55
CA HIS A 278 3.24 -20.85 7.54
C HIS A 278 4.45 -21.80 7.55
N GLN A 279 4.31 -22.96 8.19
CA GLN A 279 5.39 -23.94 8.37
C GLN A 279 6.11 -24.32 7.06
N SER A 280 5.40 -24.29 5.92
CA SER A 280 5.95 -24.60 4.59
C SER A 280 7.02 -23.63 4.07
N VAL A 281 7.30 -22.53 4.77
CA VAL A 281 8.41 -21.60 4.49
C VAL A 281 9.31 -21.36 5.69
N LEU A 282 9.09 -22.08 6.80
CA LEU A 282 9.90 -21.99 8.03
C LEU A 282 10.83 -23.20 8.10
N PRO A 283 12.13 -23.02 8.40
CA PRO A 283 13.05 -24.15 8.58
C PRO A 283 12.66 -24.97 9.83
N ASP A 284 13.21 -26.17 9.95
CA ASP A 284 13.05 -26.99 11.17
C ASP A 284 13.82 -26.40 12.36
N LEU A 285 14.94 -25.73 12.08
CA LEU A 285 15.79 -25.02 13.03
C LEU A 285 16.27 -23.71 12.39
N SER A 286 16.19 -22.60 13.14
CA SER A 286 16.84 -21.32 12.81
C SER A 286 17.21 -20.60 14.11
N ASN A 287 18.26 -19.78 14.05
CA ASN A 287 18.70 -18.93 15.16
C ASN A 287 18.66 -17.42 14.83
N ASP A 288 18.48 -17.03 13.57
CA ASP A 288 18.43 -15.62 13.11
C ASP A 288 17.23 -15.34 12.19
N LEU A 289 16.04 -15.82 12.60
CA LEU A 289 14.78 -15.42 11.98
C LEU A 289 14.53 -13.92 12.19
N LYS A 290 14.17 -13.20 11.12
CA LYS A 290 13.82 -11.77 11.18
C LYS A 290 12.86 -11.32 10.09
N LEU A 291 12.06 -10.29 10.39
CA LEU A 291 11.29 -9.55 9.40
C LEU A 291 12.02 -8.28 8.97
N MET A 292 12.03 -8.02 7.66
CA MET A 292 12.58 -6.81 7.03
C MET A 292 11.65 -6.33 5.90
N THR A 293 12.02 -5.24 5.22
CA THR A 293 11.29 -4.70 4.05
C THR A 293 9.80 -4.44 4.33
N PHE A 294 9.50 -3.76 5.44
CA PHE A 294 8.13 -3.43 5.81
C PHE A 294 7.46 -2.50 4.79
N ILE A 295 6.22 -2.81 4.42
CA ILE A 295 5.34 -1.93 3.64
C ILE A 295 4.00 -1.85 4.36
N VAL A 296 3.63 -0.66 4.83
CA VAL A 296 2.29 -0.36 5.31
C VAL A 296 1.55 0.41 4.21
N GLU A 297 0.35 -0.02 3.86
CA GLU A 297 -0.41 0.51 2.72
C GLU A 297 -1.89 0.63 3.08
N ARG A 298 -2.41 1.86 3.17
CA ARG A 298 -3.84 2.12 3.29
C ARG A 298 -4.45 2.00 1.90
N MET A 299 -5.13 0.88 1.66
CA MET A 299 -5.79 0.56 0.40
C MET A 299 -6.90 1.58 0.10
N SER A 300 -7.05 1.91 -1.18
CA SER A 300 -8.18 2.67 -1.70
C SER A 300 -9.50 1.97 -1.35
N SER A 301 -10.45 2.71 -0.80
CA SER A 301 -11.76 2.23 -0.34
C SER A 301 -12.92 2.65 -1.24
N VAL A 302 -12.70 3.66 -2.09
CA VAL A 302 -13.69 4.22 -3.03
C VAL A 302 -12.98 4.49 -4.37
N PRO A 303 -13.60 4.21 -5.54
CA PRO A 303 -13.01 4.53 -6.83
C PRO A 303 -12.54 6.00 -6.91
N GLY A 304 -11.30 6.22 -7.33
CA GLY A 304 -10.65 7.54 -7.39
C GLY A 304 -9.88 7.95 -6.13
N GLU A 305 -10.08 7.30 -4.97
CA GLU A 305 -9.25 7.54 -3.79
C GLU A 305 -7.82 7.04 -4.03
N ARG A 306 -6.82 7.93 -3.94
CA ARG A 306 -5.39 7.59 -4.09
C ARG A 306 -4.93 6.72 -2.90
N THR A 307 -4.36 5.54 -3.17
CA THR A 307 -3.67 4.71 -2.16
C THR A 307 -2.62 5.52 -1.40
N ARG A 308 -2.62 5.41 -0.07
CA ARG A 308 -1.60 6.03 0.81
C ARG A 308 -0.73 4.97 1.47
N TYR A 309 0.47 5.38 1.88
CA TYR A 309 1.46 4.51 2.50
C TYR A 309 1.72 4.95 3.94
N GLY A 310 2.03 3.99 4.79
CA GLY A 310 2.55 4.26 6.13
C GLY A 310 4.07 4.33 6.13
N GLU A 311 4.60 4.94 7.18
CA GLU A 311 6.02 4.93 7.53
C GLU A 311 6.34 3.68 8.38
N SER A 312 7.62 3.29 8.43
CA SER A 312 8.11 2.27 9.37
C SER A 312 9.23 2.89 10.20
N LEU A 313 9.01 2.98 11.53
CA LEU A 313 9.99 3.54 12.46
C LEU A 313 11.14 2.54 12.76
N ILE A 314 10.98 1.31 12.28
CA ILE A 314 11.91 0.18 12.37
C ILE A 314 12.22 -0.37 10.98
N THR A 315 13.45 -0.82 10.76
CA THR A 315 13.92 -1.46 9.51
C THR A 315 13.93 -2.98 9.58
N GLU A 316 14.06 -3.54 10.79
CA GLU A 316 14.19 -4.96 11.09
C GLU A 316 13.41 -5.29 12.38
N ILE A 317 12.84 -6.49 12.46
CA ILE A 317 12.39 -7.12 13.72
C ILE A 317 13.06 -8.48 13.79
N SER A 318 13.92 -8.70 14.80
CA SER A 318 14.40 -10.04 15.11
C SER A 318 13.31 -10.87 15.80
N LEU A 319 13.25 -12.15 15.45
CA LEU A 319 12.29 -13.14 15.96
C LEU A 319 12.98 -14.22 16.83
N HIS A 320 14.18 -13.99 17.39
CA HIS A 320 14.91 -15.00 18.19
C HIS A 320 14.11 -15.63 19.35
N ALA A 321 13.03 -14.99 19.80
CA ALA A 321 12.15 -15.48 20.86
C ALA A 321 10.99 -16.38 20.36
N ALA A 322 10.93 -16.70 19.06
CA ALA A 322 9.94 -17.60 18.48
C ALA A 322 10.37 -19.06 18.66
N ASP A 323 9.79 -19.77 19.63
CA ASP A 323 9.96 -21.21 19.76
C ASP A 323 9.19 -21.93 18.64
N LEU A 324 9.90 -22.57 17.71
CA LEU A 324 9.32 -23.29 16.58
C LEU A 324 9.01 -24.77 16.89
N SER A 325 9.23 -25.24 18.13
CA SER A 325 9.02 -26.65 18.49
C SER A 325 7.54 -27.04 18.56
N ASP A 326 6.66 -26.10 18.94
CA ASP A 326 5.19 -26.28 18.91
C ASP A 326 4.59 -26.18 17.49
N LEU A 327 5.40 -25.87 16.46
CA LEU A 327 4.93 -25.63 15.10
C LEU A 327 4.55 -26.93 14.37
N LYS A 328 3.25 -27.13 14.13
CA LYS A 328 2.73 -28.29 13.40
C LYS A 328 3.19 -28.26 11.95
N ARG A 329 3.99 -29.25 11.54
CA ARG A 329 4.49 -29.42 10.17
C ARG A 329 3.44 -29.98 9.19
N GLU A 330 2.18 -29.52 9.28
CA GLU A 330 1.11 -29.91 8.34
C GLU A 330 1.20 -29.09 7.03
N PRO A 331 1.18 -29.72 5.84
CA PRO A 331 1.14 -29.00 4.56
C PRO A 331 -0.08 -28.07 4.43
N TYR A 332 0.09 -26.99 3.65
CA TYR A 332 -1.02 -26.06 3.40
C TYR A 332 -2.17 -26.76 2.65
N LYS A 333 -3.40 -26.47 3.07
CA LYS A 333 -4.64 -27.01 2.50
C LYS A 333 -5.41 -25.85 1.85
N PRO A 334 -5.39 -25.72 0.51
CA PRO A 334 -6.12 -24.65 -0.19
C PRO A 334 -7.62 -24.63 0.16
N SER A 335 -8.23 -23.46 0.07
CA SER A 335 -9.68 -23.29 0.19
C SER A 335 -10.44 -23.86 -1.02
N ASP A 336 -11.75 -24.04 -0.89
CA ASP A 336 -12.62 -24.41 -2.02
C ASP A 336 -12.60 -23.38 -3.15
N LYS A 337 -12.41 -22.09 -2.81
CA LYS A 337 -12.27 -21.02 -3.81
C LYS A 337 -10.97 -21.17 -4.62
N GLU A 338 -9.88 -21.55 -3.98
CA GLU A 338 -8.59 -21.80 -4.65
C GLU A 338 -8.64 -23.08 -5.49
N ARG A 339 -9.26 -24.16 -4.95
CA ARG A 339 -9.54 -25.38 -5.73
C ARG A 339 -10.38 -25.08 -6.98
N ALA A 340 -11.48 -24.35 -6.85
CA ALA A 340 -12.35 -24.00 -7.96
C ALA A 340 -11.65 -23.07 -8.98
N SER A 341 -10.80 -22.16 -8.51
CA SER A 341 -9.99 -21.30 -9.38
C SER A 341 -8.98 -22.12 -10.21
N LEU A 342 -8.35 -23.13 -9.60
CA LEU A 342 -7.46 -24.05 -10.32
C LEU A 342 -8.24 -24.89 -11.35
N GLN A 343 -9.38 -25.48 -10.96
CA GLN A 343 -10.23 -26.27 -11.85
C GLN A 343 -10.71 -25.46 -13.07
N PHE A 344 -11.03 -24.18 -12.89
CA PHE A 344 -11.38 -23.27 -13.98
C PHE A 344 -10.20 -23.04 -14.96
N LEU A 345 -9.00 -22.79 -14.43
CA LEU A 345 -7.78 -22.63 -15.24
C LEU A 345 -7.40 -23.92 -15.97
N GLU A 346 -7.56 -25.07 -15.32
CA GLU A 346 -7.37 -26.40 -15.91
C GLU A 346 -8.39 -26.70 -17.01
N GLY A 347 -9.65 -26.31 -16.83
CA GLY A 347 -10.70 -26.45 -17.85
C GLY A 347 -10.42 -25.64 -19.10
N MET A 348 -10.01 -24.37 -18.97
CA MET A 348 -9.59 -23.54 -20.11
C MET A 348 -8.37 -24.10 -20.86
N ALA A 349 -7.50 -24.86 -20.17
CA ALA A 349 -6.36 -25.54 -20.78
C ALA A 349 -6.73 -26.85 -21.51
N GLN A 350 -7.97 -27.33 -21.38
CA GLN A 350 -8.45 -28.62 -21.89
C GLN A 350 -9.56 -28.51 -22.96
N GLN A 351 -10.16 -27.34 -23.17
CA GLN A 351 -11.19 -27.14 -24.21
C GLN A 351 -10.61 -27.32 -25.62
N THR A 352 -10.84 -28.48 -26.23
CA THR A 352 -10.55 -28.74 -27.65
C THR A 352 -11.41 -27.84 -28.55
N PRO A 353 -10.89 -27.27 -29.66
CA PRO A 353 -11.75 -26.72 -30.71
C PRO A 353 -12.64 -27.83 -31.31
N LEU A 354 -13.90 -27.51 -31.59
CA LEU A 354 -14.83 -28.36 -32.34
C LEU A 354 -14.57 -28.27 -33.85
#